data_AF-A0A397V2N2-F1
#
_entry.id   AF-A0A397V2N2-F1
#
_cell.length_a   1.000
_cell.length_b   1.000
_cell.length_c   1.000
_cell.angle_alpha   90.00
_cell.angle_beta   90.00
_cell.angle_gamma   90.00
#
_symmetry.space_group_name_H-M   'P 1'
#
loop_
_entity.id
_entity.type
_entity.pdbx_description
1 polymer ?
#
loop_
_entity_poly.entity_id
_entity_poly.type
_entity_poly.pdbx_seq_one_letter_code
_entity_poly.pdbx_strand_id
1 'polypeptide(L)'
;MWEILYGASYILESGLQLQMKIGYNNLRPTIIKNSPQCYVSLMKKCWDEKPENRPSAINICEILTEWLNNENILMELTRSDELLKDIKGIKSTNIQIFSDNIYKSKFIESTYIQISSDNIFTGI
;
A
#
# COMPACT_ATOMS: atom_id res chain seq x y z
N MET A 1 2.22 -2.24 0.55
CA MET A 1 3.51 -1.50 0.52
C MET A 1 3.66 -0.59 1.72
N TRP A 2 2.73 0.36 1.98
CA TRP A 2 2.83 1.25 3.15
C TRP A 2 2.92 0.51 4.48
N GLU A 3 2.07 -0.49 4.69
CA GLU A 3 2.08 -1.31 5.92
C GLU A 3 3.39 -2.08 6.10
N ILE A 4 4.04 -2.50 5.01
CA ILE A 4 5.34 -3.17 5.06
C ILE A 4 6.42 -2.18 5.50
N LEU A 5 6.43 -0.99 4.90
CA LEU A 5 7.43 0.03 5.20
C LEU A 5 7.36 0.51 6.65
N TYR A 6 6.15 0.66 7.19
CA TYR A 6 5.96 1.21 8.53
C TYR A 6 5.58 0.16 9.58
N GLY A 7 5.43 -1.11 9.21
CA GLY A 7 5.01 -2.18 10.12
C GLY A 7 3.75 -1.83 10.91
N ALA A 8 2.82 -1.09 10.30
CA ALA A 8 1.64 -0.57 10.95
C ALA A 8 0.45 -0.72 10.01
N SER A 9 -0.71 -1.08 10.56
CA SER A 9 -1.93 -1.13 9.76
C SER A 9 -2.42 0.30 9.49
N TYR A 10 -2.82 0.55 8.25
CA TYR A 10 -3.49 1.79 7.90
C TYR A 10 -4.96 1.68 8.28
N ILE A 11 -5.27 1.84 9.58
CA ILE A 11 -6.65 1.81 10.05
C ILE A 11 -7.30 3.14 9.66
N LEU A 12 -8.13 3.09 8.63
CA LEU A 12 -8.99 4.18 8.24
C LEU A 12 -10.43 3.68 8.33
N GLU A 13 -11.30 4.49 8.93
CA GLU A 13 -12.72 4.18 9.15
C GLU A 13 -13.35 3.55 7.89
N SER A 14 -14.03 2.41 8.05
CA SER A 14 -14.58 1.67 6.91
C SER A 14 -15.86 2.32 6.36
N GLY A 15 -16.07 2.21 5.04
CA GLY A 15 -17.36 2.54 4.40
C GLY A 15 -17.27 3.53 3.22
N LEU A 16 -18.43 4.07 2.83
CA LEU A 16 -18.58 4.98 1.68
C LEU A 16 -17.75 6.27 1.83
N GLN A 17 -17.64 6.80 3.05
CA GLN A 17 -16.87 8.02 3.32
C GLN A 17 -15.38 7.86 3.01
N LEU A 18 -14.83 6.68 3.29
CA LEU A 18 -13.44 6.36 2.98
C LEU A 18 -13.20 6.32 1.47
N GLN A 19 -14.07 5.63 0.74
CA GLN A 19 -13.99 5.57 -0.73
C GLN A 19 -14.04 6.97 -1.34
N MET A 20 -14.92 7.84 -0.82
CA MET A 20 -14.99 9.23 -1.25
C MET A 20 -13.68 9.99 -0.96
N LYS A 21 -13.12 9.85 0.23
CA LYS A 21 -11.86 10.50 0.59
C LYS A 21 -10.70 10.03 -0.30
N ILE A 22 -10.60 8.74 -0.61
CA ILE A 22 -9.55 8.18 -1.46
C ILE A 22 -9.72 8.62 -2.92
N GLY A 23 -10.95 8.50 -3.44
CA GLY A 23 -11.26 8.69 -4.86
C GLY A 23 -11.40 10.16 -5.26
N TYR A 24 -12.05 10.98 -4.45
CA TYR A 24 -12.34 12.38 -4.77
C TYR A 24 -11.41 13.37 -4.07
N ASN A 25 -11.02 13.10 -2.81
CA ASN A 25 -10.14 14.00 -2.05
C ASN A 25 -8.66 13.59 -2.15
N ASN A 26 -8.35 12.59 -2.99
CA ASN A 26 -7.01 12.06 -3.19
C ASN A 26 -6.30 11.71 -1.87
N LEU A 27 -7.04 11.20 -0.88
CA LEU A 27 -6.47 10.79 0.40
C LEU A 27 -5.48 9.65 0.14
N ARG A 28 -4.24 9.84 0.59
CA ARG A 28 -3.16 8.85 0.52
C ARG A 28 -2.49 8.71 1.88
N PRO A 29 -1.89 7.54 2.18
CA PRO A 29 -1.16 7.36 3.42
C PRO A 29 -0.01 8.35 3.59
N THR A 30 0.17 8.85 4.82
CA THR A 30 1.23 9.79 5.15
C THR A 30 2.60 9.15 5.02
N ILE A 31 3.56 9.87 4.44
CA ILE A 31 4.96 9.44 4.35
C ILE A 31 5.75 10.05 5.50
N ILE A 32 6.43 9.20 6.27
CA ILE A 32 7.30 9.66 7.36
C ILE A 32 8.59 10.23 6.78
N LYS A 33 9.05 11.38 7.30
CA LYS A 33 10.34 11.97 6.93
C LYS A 33 11.48 10.94 7.12
N ASN A 34 12.46 10.94 6.21
CA ASN A 34 13.56 9.97 6.16
C ASN A 34 13.18 8.54 5.74
N SER A 35 11.97 8.33 5.21
CA SER A 35 11.66 7.07 4.51
C SER A 35 12.55 6.91 3.26
N PRO A 36 12.94 5.68 2.90
CA PRO A 36 13.82 5.44 1.76
C PRO A 36 13.15 5.90 0.47
N GLN A 37 13.86 6.73 -0.30
CA GLN A 37 13.24 7.50 -1.38
C GLN A 37 12.87 6.59 -2.56
N CYS A 38 13.66 5.55 -2.82
CA CYS A 38 13.37 4.53 -3.84
C CYS A 38 12.04 3.82 -3.56
N TYR A 39 11.83 3.35 -2.32
CA TYR A 39 10.59 2.69 -1.91
C TYR A 39 9.40 3.64 -1.93
N VAL A 40 9.55 4.86 -1.40
CA VAL A 40 8.49 5.88 -1.43
C VAL A 40 8.06 6.21 -2.86
N SER A 41 9.01 6.29 -3.78
CA SER A 41 8.73 6.57 -5.19
C SER A 41 7.94 5.43 -5.85
N LEU A 42 8.34 4.17 -5.62
CA LEU A 42 7.60 3.01 -6.11
C LEU A 42 6.19 2.94 -5.52
N MET A 43 6.08 3.12 -4.20
CA MET A 43 4.80 3.12 -3.48
C MET A 43 3.87 4.22 -3.99
N LYS A 44 4.41 5.41 -4.32
CA LYS A 44 3.64 6.50 -4.93
C LYS A 44 3.08 6.16 -6.29
N LYS A 45 3.87 5.51 -7.15
CA LYS A 45 3.40 5.03 -8.46
C LYS A 45 2.26 4.02 -8.32
N CYS A 46 2.31 3.14 -7.31
CA CYS A 46 1.29 2.11 -7.12
C CYS A 46 -0.11 2.66 -6.81
N TRP A 47 -0.21 3.87 -6.26
CA TRP A 47 -1.49 4.53 -5.95
C TRP A 47 -1.65 5.86 -6.69
N ASP A 48 -1.01 5.98 -7.85
CA ASP A 48 -1.16 7.14 -8.73
C ASP A 48 -2.64 7.39 -9.04
N GLU A 49 -3.01 8.67 -9.12
CA GLU A 49 -4.38 9.09 -9.40
C GLU A 49 -4.85 8.52 -10.74
N LYS A 50 -3.96 8.56 -11.73
CA LYS A 50 -4.19 8.03 -13.07
C LYS A 50 -3.89 6.53 -13.10
N PRO A 51 -4.89 5.66 -13.35
CA PRO A 51 -4.69 4.21 -13.37
C PRO A 51 -3.59 3.75 -14.33
N GLU A 52 -3.41 4.44 -15.46
CA GLU A 52 -2.41 4.15 -16.48
C GLU A 52 -0.96 4.34 -16.01
N ASN A 53 -0.74 5.14 -14.96
CA ASN A 53 0.59 5.36 -14.37
C ASN A 53 0.97 4.27 -13.36
N ARG A 54 0.01 3.42 -12.96
CA ARG A 54 0.25 2.39 -11.96
C ARG A 54 1.03 1.24 -12.58
N PRO A 55 2.14 0.80 -11.96
CA PRO A 55 2.91 -0.31 -12.48
C PRO A 55 2.09 -1.61 -12.37
N SER A 56 2.29 -2.50 -13.34
CA SER A 56 1.79 -3.86 -13.23
C SER A 56 2.52 -4.60 -12.10
N ALA A 57 1.93 -5.70 -11.62
CA ALA A 57 2.61 -6.58 -10.66
C ALA A 57 3.96 -7.08 -11.21
N ILE A 58 4.04 -7.35 -12.52
CA ILE A 58 5.28 -7.77 -13.20
C ILE A 58 6.35 -6.68 -13.08
N ASN A 59 6.01 -5.42 -13.40
CA ASN A 59 6.96 -4.32 -13.29
C ASN A 59 7.42 -4.08 -11.85
N ILE A 60 6.53 -4.24 -10.87
CA ILE A 60 6.90 -4.17 -9.45
C ILE A 60 7.92 -5.27 -9.13
N CYS A 61 7.68 -6.52 -9.55
CA CYS A 61 8.61 -7.62 -9.33
C CYS A 61 9.98 -7.34 -9.96
N GLU A 62 10.02 -6.87 -11.20
CA GLU A 62 11.26 -6.50 -11.89
C GLU A 62 12.06 -5.44 -11.12
N ILE A 63 11.39 -4.37 -10.67
CA ILE A 63 12.01 -3.31 -9.87
C ILE A 63 12.57 -3.86 -8.56
N LEU A 64 11.81 -4.71 -7.86
CA LEU A 64 12.27 -5.30 -6.59
C LEU A 64 13.44 -6.26 -6.83
N THR A 65 13.44 -7.02 -7.92
CA THR A 65 14.56 -7.89 -8.30
C THR A 65 15.81 -7.07 -8.64
N GLU A 66 15.68 -5.93 -9.30
CA GLU A 66 16.80 -5.01 -9.54
C GLU A 66 17.38 -4.51 -8.21
N TRP A 67 16.52 -4.12 -7.26
CA TRP A 67 16.97 -3.64 -5.96
C TRP A 67 17.72 -4.70 -5.16
N LEU A 68 17.29 -5.97 -5.23
CA LEU A 68 18.00 -7.08 -4.58
C LEU A 68 19.42 -7.30 -5.12
N ASN A 69 19.69 -6.85 -6.35
CA ASN A 69 21.01 -6.94 -6.97
C ASN A 69 21.81 -5.62 -6.88
N ASN A 70 21.30 -4.61 -6.19
CA ASN A 70 21.92 -3.29 -6.08
C ASN A 70 22.29 -2.98 -4.62
N GLU A 71 23.56 -3.15 -4.29
CA GLU A 71 24.08 -2.94 -2.92
C GLU A 71 23.78 -1.55 -2.36
N ASN A 72 23.85 -0.50 -3.19
CA ASN A 72 23.58 0.87 -2.73
C ASN A 72 22.12 1.04 -2.29
N ILE A 73 21.17 0.47 -3.04
CA ILE A 73 19.76 0.50 -2.69
C ILE A 73 19.50 -0.31 -1.42
N LEU A 74 20.11 -1.50 -1.31
CA LEU A 74 19.98 -2.33 -0.12
C LEU A 74 20.53 -1.63 1.13
N MET A 75 21.66 -0.94 1.02
CA MET A 75 22.22 -0.14 2.11
C MET A 75 21.29 1.02 2.51
N GLU A 76 20.71 1.74 1.54
CA GLU A 76 19.73 2.81 1.81
C GLU A 76 18.51 2.28 2.55
N LEU A 77 17.94 1.16 2.07
CA LEU A 77 16.76 0.53 2.67
C LEU A 77 17.04 0.05 4.09
N THR A 78 18.19 -0.61 4.31
CA THR A 78 18.60 -1.13 5.62
C THR A 78 18.78 0.01 6.63
N ARG A 79 19.52 1.06 6.26
CA ARG A 79 19.73 2.23 7.13
C ARG A 79 18.41 2.93 7.47
N SER A 80 17.48 2.99 6.53
CA SER A 80 16.19 3.62 6.75
C SER A 80 15.30 2.78 7.67
N ASP A 81 15.36 1.45 7.57
CA ASP A 81 14.64 0.54 8.48
C ASP A 81 15.10 0.69 9.94
N GLU A 82 16.42 0.80 10.17
CA GLU A 82 16.99 1.09 11.49
C GLU A 82 16.47 2.41 12.08
N LEU A 83 16.49 3.50 11.30
CA LEU A 83 15.97 4.79 11.74
C LEU A 83 14.47 4.76 12.03
N LEU A 84 13.70 3.98 11.26
CA LEU A 84 12.26 3.85 11.47
C LEU A 84 11.93 3.03 12.73
N LYS A 85 12.76 2.05 13.10
CA LYS A 85 12.64 1.32 14.38
C LYS A 85 12.77 2.27 15.58
N ASP A 86 13.76 3.16 15.55
CA ASP A 86 13.96 4.15 16.62
C ASP A 86 12.77 5.10 16.74
N ILE A 87 12.22 5.55 15.61
CA ILE A 87 11.02 6.42 15.57
C ILE A 87 9.78 5.70 16.12
N LYS A 88 9.59 4.42 15.82
CA LYS A 88 8.47 3.62 16.36
C LYS A 88 8.58 3.45 17.88
N GLY A 89 9.79 3.24 18.39
CA GLY A 89 10.05 3.22 19.83
C GLY A 89 9.66 4.53 20.53
N ILE A 90 9.81 5.68 19.84
CA ILE A 90 9.47 7.02 20.37
C ILE A 90 7.97 7.35 20.20
N LYS A 91 7.34 6.95 19.08
CA LYS A 91 5.96 7.31 18.72
C LYS A 91 4.86 6.36 19.23
N SER A 92 5.24 5.30 19.95
CA SER A 92 4.28 4.38 20.58
C SER A 92 3.34 5.07 21.59
N THR A 93 3.55 6.36 21.92
CA THR A 93 2.66 7.18 22.75
C THR A 93 1.61 7.99 21.98
N ASN A 94 1.74 8.19 20.65
CA ASN A 94 0.85 9.08 19.88
C ASN A 94 0.36 8.52 18.52
N ILE A 95 0.82 7.33 18.12
CA ILE A 95 0.18 6.54 17.06
C ILE A 95 -0.25 5.26 17.76
N GLN A 96 -1.54 4.92 17.76
CA GLN A 96 -2.03 3.65 18.29
C GLN A 96 -1.52 2.49 17.43
N ILE A 97 -0.27 2.13 17.62
CA ILE A 97 0.34 0.91 17.12
C ILE A 97 -0.15 -0.21 18.03
N PHE A 98 -1.28 -0.84 17.68
CA PHE A 98 -1.73 -2.05 18.35
C PHE A 98 -0.84 -3.22 17.94
N SER A 99 -0.40 -3.99 18.93
CA SER A 99 0.66 -5.00 18.88
C SER A 99 0.43 -6.10 17.83
N ASP A 100 1.52 -6.83 17.56
CA ASP A 100 1.81 -7.89 16.58
C ASP A 100 0.79 -9.06 16.40
N ASN A 101 -0.41 -8.99 16.99
CA ASN A 101 -1.41 -10.05 16.98
C ASN A 101 -2.58 -9.83 15.99
N ILE A 102 -2.56 -8.76 15.16
CA ILE A 102 -3.65 -8.44 14.20
C ILE A 102 -3.27 -8.69 12.73
N TYR A 103 -2.12 -9.30 12.41
CA TYR A 103 -1.89 -9.84 11.06
C TYR A 103 -2.60 -11.19 10.86
N LYS A 104 -3.89 -11.26 11.20
CA LYS A 104 -4.79 -12.31 10.73
C LYS A 104 -5.57 -11.69 9.60
N SER A 105 -5.17 -11.98 8.36
CA SER A 105 -5.94 -11.61 7.17
C SER A 105 -7.39 -12.06 7.37
N LYS A 106 -8.29 -11.11 7.68
CA LYS A 106 -9.72 -11.36 7.55
C LYS A 106 -10.02 -11.17 6.08
N PHE A 107 -10.08 -12.27 5.34
CA PHE A 107 -10.62 -12.26 3.99
C PHE A 107 -11.98 -11.55 4.05
N ILE A 108 -12.11 -10.46 3.31
CA ILE A 108 -13.41 -9.86 3.05
C ILE A 108 -14.14 -10.88 2.18
N GLU A 109 -15.16 -11.51 2.73
CA GLU A 109 -16.01 -12.44 2.00
C GLU A 109 -16.66 -11.66 0.84
N SER A 110 -16.21 -11.91 -0.38
CA SER A 110 -16.70 -11.19 -1.54
C SER A 110 -18.16 -11.57 -1.76
N THR A 111 -19.08 -10.64 -1.49
CA THR A 111 -20.46 -10.79 -1.94
C THR A 111 -20.47 -10.76 -3.46
N TYR A 112 -20.69 -11.91 -4.08
CA TYR A 112 -20.91 -12.05 -5.52
C TYR A 112 -22.09 -11.15 -5.91
N ILE A 113 -21.82 -10.05 -6.61
CA ILE A 113 -22.87 -9.38 -7.39
C ILE A 113 -23.13 -10.31 -8.57
N GLN A 114 -24.25 -11.03 -8.53
CA GLN A 114 -24.79 -11.78 -9.66
C GLN A 114 -25.06 -10.78 -10.80
N ILE A 115 -24.14 -10.67 -11.75
CA ILE A 115 -24.44 -10.07 -13.05
C ILE A 115 -25.29 -11.12 -13.77
N SER A 116 -26.60 -10.90 -13.78
CA SER A 116 -27.57 -11.70 -14.54
C SER A 116 -27.17 -11.65 -16.02
N SER A 117 -26.73 -12.79 -16.53
CA SER A 117 -26.41 -13.01 -17.94
C SER A 117 -27.68 -13.41 -18.68
N ASP A 118 -28.58 -12.46 -18.92
CA ASP A 118 -29.72 -12.67 -19.83
C ASP A 118 -29.90 -11.43 -20.71
N ASN A 119 -29.33 -11.48 -21.92
CA ASN A 119 -30.02 -11.11 -23.17
C ASN A 119 -29.13 -11.35 -24.42
N ILE A 120 -29.21 -12.59 -24.91
CA ILE A 120 -29.48 -13.01 -26.29
C ILE A 120 -28.75 -12.28 -27.44
N PHE A 121 -27.86 -13.03 -28.06
CA PHE A 121 -27.43 -12.93 -29.45
C PHE A 121 -28.58 -13.40 -30.38
N THR A 122 -29.24 -12.50 -31.12
CA THR A 122 -29.96 -12.83 -32.38
C THR A 122 -30.11 -11.60 -33.30
N GLY A 123 -29.59 -11.73 -34.52
CA GLY A 123 -29.96 -11.00 -35.76
C GLY A 123 -29.24 -9.66 -35.95
N ILE A 124 -28.61 -9.33 -37.08
CA ILE A 124 -28.59 -9.86 -38.46
C ILE A 124 -27.15 -9.70 -38.98
#